data_AF-A0A1S8CXY9-F1
#
_entry.id   AF-A0A1S8CXY9-F1
#
_cell.length_a   1.000
_cell.length_b   1.000
_cell.length_c   1.000
_cell.angle_alpha   90.00
_cell.angle_beta   90.00
_cell.angle_gamma   90.00
#
_symmetry.space_group_name_H-M   'P 1'
#
loop_
_entity.id
_entity.type
_entity.pdbx_description
1 polymer ?
#
loop_
_entity_poly.entity_id
_entity_poly.type
_entity_poly.pdbx_seq_one_letter_code
_entity_poly.pdbx_strand_id
1 'polypeptide(L)'
;MPVFASSDEAWADHDRKVAQKCTAASGLMNAVVSSKPILFDDTVGYTAITLRGHLKPVAGSQPKATATQEKLCLYMRKTGKVHVADISAATR
;
A
#
# COMPACT_ATOMS: atom_id res chain seq x y z
N MET A 1 -0.73 35.42 8.83
CA MET A 1 -0.61 34.59 7.61
C MET A 1 -1.34 33.29 7.89
N PRO A 2 -2.38 32.91 7.13
CA PRO A 2 -3.03 31.62 7.32
C PRO A 2 -2.02 30.52 6.98
N VAL A 3 -1.79 29.60 7.91
CA VAL A 3 -1.03 28.39 7.65
C VAL A 3 -1.94 27.50 6.81
N PHE A 4 -1.65 27.36 5.52
CA PHE A 4 -2.18 26.23 4.78
C PHE A 4 -1.47 24.99 5.31
N ALA A 5 -2.19 24.20 6.10
CA ALA A 5 -1.93 22.76 6.10
C ALA A 5 -1.87 22.32 4.63
N SER A 6 -0.95 21.41 4.27
CA SER A 6 -0.62 21.04 2.89
C SER A 6 -1.78 21.18 1.90
N SER A 7 -1.54 21.82 0.75
CA SER A 7 -2.57 22.03 -0.26
C SER A 7 -3.16 20.70 -0.74
N ASP A 8 -4.42 20.73 -1.22
CA ASP A 8 -5.08 19.55 -1.79
C ASP A 8 -4.25 18.88 -2.89
N GLU A 9 -3.55 19.68 -3.69
CA GLU A 9 -2.61 19.19 -4.72
C GLU A 9 -1.46 18.39 -4.11
N ALA A 10 -0.87 18.87 -3.02
CA ALA A 10 0.23 18.18 -2.34
C ALA A 10 -0.21 16.83 -1.74
N TRP A 11 -1.46 16.75 -1.25
CA TRP A 11 -2.04 15.48 -0.79
C TRP A 11 -2.31 14.52 -1.95
N ALA A 12 -2.85 15.00 -3.06
CA ALA A 12 -3.08 14.17 -4.25
C ALA A 12 -1.78 13.59 -4.83
N ASP A 13 -0.72 14.41 -4.89
CA ASP A 13 0.61 13.94 -5.30
C ASP A 13 1.20 12.93 -4.33
N HIS A 14 1.00 13.12 -3.03
CA HIS A 14 1.41 12.17 -2.00
C HIS A 14 0.72 10.83 -2.17
N ASP A 15 -0.61 10.82 -2.27
CA ASP A 15 -1.40 9.59 -2.43
C ASP A 15 -1.02 8.83 -3.70
N ARG A 16 -0.77 9.55 -4.79
CA ARG A 16 -0.26 8.97 -6.05
C ARG A 16 1.10 8.30 -5.85
N LYS A 17 2.03 8.95 -5.14
CA LYS A 17 3.36 8.39 -4.85
C LYS A 17 3.24 7.14 -3.97
N VAL A 18 2.42 7.18 -2.94
CA VAL A 18 2.16 6.04 -2.05
C VAL A 18 1.63 4.86 -2.86
N ALA A 19 0.56 5.07 -3.65
CA ALA A 19 -0.04 4.03 -4.49
C ALA A 19 0.98 3.41 -5.46
N GLN A 20 1.76 4.23 -6.18
CA GLN A 20 2.77 3.75 -7.12
C GLN A 20 3.86 2.91 -6.44
N LYS A 21 4.42 3.43 -5.34
CA LYS A 21 5.50 2.78 -4.60
C LYS A 21 5.05 1.47 -3.95
N CYS A 22 3.87 1.48 -3.35
CA CYS A 22 3.27 0.30 -2.74
C CYS A 22 2.93 -0.77 -3.79
N THR A 23 2.29 -0.40 -4.89
CA THR A 23 1.96 -1.34 -5.97
C THR A 23 3.22 -1.98 -6.54
N ALA A 24 4.27 -1.20 -6.79
CA ALA A 24 5.56 -1.70 -7.26
C ALA A 24 6.23 -2.65 -6.26
N ALA A 25 6.14 -2.36 -4.96
CA ALA A 25 6.74 -3.19 -3.91
C ALA A 25 5.91 -4.45 -3.55
N SER A 26 4.62 -4.49 -3.91
CA SER A 26 3.70 -5.55 -3.45
C SER A 26 3.99 -6.93 -4.02
N GLY A 27 4.60 -7.00 -5.20
CA GLY A 27 4.81 -8.25 -5.95
C GLY A 27 3.53 -8.87 -6.50
N LEU A 28 2.37 -8.23 -6.34
CA LEU A 28 1.07 -8.70 -6.81
C LEU A 28 0.88 -8.38 -8.30
N MET A 29 0.21 -9.28 -9.01
CA MET A 29 -0.31 -9.03 -10.36
C MET A 29 -1.65 -8.31 -10.28
N ASN A 30 -1.86 -7.33 -11.15
CA ASN A 30 -3.07 -6.51 -11.18
C ASN A 30 -3.40 -5.91 -9.81
N ALA A 31 -2.37 -5.42 -9.10
CA ALA A 31 -2.54 -4.87 -7.77
C ALA A 31 -3.31 -3.54 -7.84
N VAL A 32 -4.37 -3.45 -7.05
CA VAL A 32 -5.19 -2.25 -6.89
C VAL A 32 -5.21 -1.82 -5.43
N VAL A 33 -5.28 -0.51 -5.20
CA VAL A 33 -5.46 0.03 -3.85
C VAL A 33 -6.89 -0.26 -3.40
N SER A 34 -7.04 -0.98 -2.28
CA SER A 34 -8.33 -1.42 -1.76
C SER A 34 -8.82 -0.60 -0.56
N SER A 35 -8.00 0.32 -0.03
CA SER A 35 -8.37 1.22 1.08
C SER A 35 -8.12 2.68 0.74
N LYS A 36 -8.75 3.57 1.51
CA LYS A 36 -8.28 4.96 1.61
C LYS A 36 -6.92 5.01 2.33
N PRO A 37 -6.10 6.05 2.12
CA PRO A 37 -4.86 6.26 2.86
C PRO A 37 -5.14 6.42 4.36
N ILE A 38 -4.45 5.62 5.17
CA ILE A 38 -4.47 5.73 6.63
C ILE A 38 -3.22 6.53 7.00
N LEU A 39 -3.42 7.79 7.38
CA LEU A 39 -2.35 8.69 7.77
C LEU A 39 -2.05 8.49 9.26
N PHE A 40 -0.81 8.09 9.57
CA PHE A 40 -0.33 8.15 10.93
C PHE A 40 0.17 9.56 11.25
N ASP A 41 0.14 9.89 12.54
CA ASP A 41 0.70 11.12 13.09
C ASP A 41 2.17 11.32 12.66
N ASP A 42 2.64 12.57 12.57
CA ASP A 42 3.99 12.91 12.12
C ASP A 42 5.12 12.35 12.97
N THR A 43 4.83 12.00 14.23
CA THR A 43 5.75 11.26 15.10
C THR A 43 6.08 9.87 14.58
N VAL A 44 5.08 9.19 14.00
CA VAL A 44 5.22 7.88 13.35
C VAL A 44 5.66 8.07 11.89
N GLY A 45 5.04 9.01 11.18
CA GLY A 45 5.45 9.44 9.84
C GLY A 45 5.17 8.44 8.73
N TYR A 46 4.26 7.49 8.94
CA TYR A 46 3.85 6.50 7.94
C TYR A 46 2.48 6.82 7.33
N THR A 47 2.30 6.42 6.09
CA THR A 47 1.00 6.32 5.42
C THR A 47 0.77 4.86 5.07
N ALA A 48 -0.32 4.28 5.56
CA ALA A 48 -0.68 2.91 5.25
C ALA A 48 -1.78 2.84 4.19
N ILE A 49 -1.65 1.89 3.27
CA ILE A 49 -2.73 1.50 2.36
C ILE A 49 -2.79 -0.02 2.27
N THR A 50 -3.98 -0.55 2.00
CA THR A 50 -4.13 -1.95 1.63
C THR A 50 -4.19 -2.08 0.11
N LEU A 51 -3.53 -3.12 -0.39
CA LEU A 51 -3.50 -3.50 -1.79
C LEU A 51 -4.15 -4.86 -1.94
N ARG A 52 -4.90 -5.06 -3.01
CA ARG A 52 -5.46 -6.36 -3.39
C ARG A 52 -4.99 -6.71 -4.79
N GLY A 53 -4.62 -7.96 -5.03
CA GLY A 53 -4.20 -8.44 -6.34
C GLY A 53 -4.00 -9.94 -6.33
N HIS A 54 -3.49 -10.50 -7.41
CA HIS A 54 -3.23 -11.94 -7.52
C HIS A 54 -1.76 -12.24 -7.29
N LEU A 55 -1.45 -13.37 -6.65
CA LEU A 55 -0.07 -13.83 -6.58
C LEU A 55 0.40 -14.27 -7.97
N LYS A 56 1.69 -14.02 -8.28
CA LYS A 56 2.31 -14.58 -9.48
C LYS A 56 2.32 -16.11 -9.36
N PRO A 57 1.86 -16.86 -10.38
CA PRO A 57 1.97 -18.31 -10.35
C PRO A 57 3.44 -18.69 -10.32
N VAL A 58 3.86 -19.38 -9.26
CA VAL A 58 5.21 -19.96 -9.18
C VAL A 58 5.21 -21.23 -10.00
N ALA A 59 6.22 -21.43 -10.85
CA ALA A 59 6.33 -22.62 -11.70
C ALA A 59 6.19 -23.90 -10.85
N GLY A 60 5.21 -24.75 -11.19
CA GLY A 60 4.91 -25.99 -10.45
C GLY A 60 3.79 -25.89 -9.40
N SER A 61 3.17 -24.71 -9.22
CA SER A 61 2.06 -24.54 -8.26
C SER A 61 0.71 -24.90 -8.87
N GLN A 62 -0.14 -25.58 -8.09
CA GLN A 62 -1.53 -25.91 -8.43
C GLN A 62 -2.35 -24.65 -8.78
N PRO A 63 -3.46 -24.74 -9.56
CA PRO A 63 -4.26 -23.59 -10.01
C PRO A 63 -4.84 -22.70 -8.90
N LYS A 64 -4.77 -23.12 -7.62
CA LYS A 64 -5.09 -22.26 -6.45
C LYS A 64 -4.04 -21.16 -6.21
N ALA A 65 -2.86 -21.22 -6.82
CA ALA A 65 -1.78 -20.25 -6.63
C ALA A 65 -2.03 -18.88 -7.29
N THR A 66 -3.17 -18.70 -7.97
CA THR A 66 -3.66 -17.40 -8.46
C THR A 66 -4.63 -16.73 -7.48
N ALA A 67 -4.72 -17.23 -6.23
CA ALA A 67 -5.62 -16.67 -5.23
C ALA A 67 -5.38 -15.16 -5.05
N THR A 68 -6.48 -14.43 -4.90
CA THR A 68 -6.46 -13.03 -4.52
C THR A 68 -5.81 -12.90 -3.14
N GLN A 69 -4.82 -12.03 -3.03
CA GLN A 69 -4.11 -11.71 -1.80
C GLN A 69 -4.31 -10.24 -1.48
N GLU A 70 -4.42 -9.95 -0.20
CA GLU A 70 -4.47 -8.59 0.32
C GLU A 70 -3.21 -8.32 1.12
N LYS A 71 -2.59 -7.16 0.88
CA LYS A 71 -1.33 -6.76 1.49
C LYS A 71 -1.45 -5.40 2.13
N LEU A 72 -0.84 -5.24 3.29
CA LEU A 72 -0.65 -3.96 3.94
C LEU A 72 0.66 -3.36 3.43
N CYS A 73 0.60 -2.12 2.95
CA CYS A 73 1.77 -1.34 2.60
C CYS A 73 1.91 -0.15 3.54
N LEU A 74 3.08 0.02 4.13
CA LEU A 74 3.47 1.19 4.93
C LEU A 74 4.49 2.01 4.14
N TYR A 75 4.14 3.25 3.81
CA TYR A 75 5.01 4.22 3.17
C TYR A 75 5.53 5.23 4.19
N MET A 76 6.85 5.33 4.36
CA MET A 76 7.47 6.29 5.26
C MET A 76 7.62 7.65 4.58
N ARG A 77 6.90 8.67 5.05
CA ARG A 77 6.83 9.99 4.39
C ARG A 77 8.20 10.68 4.27
N LYS A 78 9.04 10.54 5.29
CA LYS A 78 10.37 11.18 5.36
C LYS A 78 11.40 10.59 4.40
N THR A 79 11.36 9.27 4.19
CA THR A 79 12.42 8.56 3.44
C THR A 79 11.92 7.98 2.12
N GLY A 80 10.61 7.93 1.90
CA GLY A 80 10.00 7.25 0.76
C GLY A 80 10.16 5.73 0.78
N LYS A 81 10.61 5.15 1.91
CA LYS A 81 10.73 3.70 2.09
C LYS A 81 9.36 3.05 2.19
N VAL A 82 9.26 1.83 1.68
CA VAL A 82 8.04 1.04 1.69
C VAL A 82 8.29 -0.27 2.43
N HIS A 83 7.34 -0.65 3.28
CA HIS A 83 7.29 -1.97 3.90
C HIS A 83 5.97 -2.62 3.51
N VAL A 84 6.04 -3.84 2.96
CA VAL A 84 4.85 -4.59 2.57
C VAL A 84 4.76 -5.86 3.41
N ALA A 85 3.59 -6.10 3.97
CA ALA A 85 3.26 -7.32 4.71
C ALA A 85 1.98 -7.94 4.15
N ASP A 86 1.87 -9.25 4.26
CA ASP A 86 0.64 -9.97 3.92
C ASP A 86 -0.41 -9.77 5.01
N ILE A 87 -1.67 -9.56 4.62
CA ILE A 87 -2.78 -9.51 5.57
C ILE A 87 -3.39 -10.91 5.61
N SER A 88 -2.95 -11.72 6.57
CA SER A 88 -3.65 -12.96 6.88
C SER A 88 -4.97 -12.62 7.57
N ALA A 89 -6.07 -13.27 7.16
CA ALA A 89 -7.32 -13.18 7.89
C ALA A 89 -7.07 -13.59 9.35
N ALA A 90 -7.41 -12.71 10.30
CA ALA A 90 -7.39 -13.06 11.72
C ALA A 90 -8.31 -14.27 11.91
N THR A 91 -7.73 -15.42 12.26
CA THR A 91 -8.49 -16.62 12.60
C THR A 91 -9.23 -16.29 13.89
N ARG A 92 -10.56 -16.20 13.81
CA ARG A 92 -11.42 -16.02 14.99
C ARG A 92 -11.49 -17.31 15.79
#